data_AF-V6HFQ0-F1
#
_entry.id   AF-V6HFQ0-F1
#
_cell.length_a   1.000
_cell.length_b   1.000
_cell.length_c   1.000
_cell.angle_alpha   90.00
_cell.angle_beta   90.00
_cell.angle_gamma   90.00
#
_symmetry.space_group_name_H-M   'P 1'
#
loop_
_entity.id
_entity.type
_entity.pdbx_description
1 polymer ?
#
loop_
_entity_poly.entity_id
_entity_poly.type
_entity_poly.pdbx_seq_one_letter_code
_entity_poly.pdbx_strand_id
1 'polypeptide(L)'
;MYRKFAVSLLFFLLAFCASPKKEIGDAELKLVLDYLAEARFGERLSSLSEKPVPNDKRIFLTACERYMLDSDAVLNILKVKNPQIYSSLVKSYEN
;
A
#
# COMPACT_ATOMS: atom_id res chain seq x y z
N MET A 1 29.32 -29.01 -4.20
CA MET A 1 28.52 -28.28 -3.19
C MET A 1 27.99 -26.94 -3.71
N TYR A 2 28.74 -26.21 -4.54
CA TYR A 2 28.36 -24.91 -5.12
C TYR A 2 27.14 -24.90 -6.05
N ARG A 3 26.86 -26.00 -6.76
CA ARG A 3 25.73 -26.09 -7.70
C ARG A 3 24.36 -25.94 -7.04
N LYS A 4 24.20 -26.40 -5.79
CA LYS A 4 22.95 -26.27 -5.02
C LYS A 4 22.78 -24.85 -4.46
N PHE A 5 23.89 -24.21 -4.09
CA PHE A 5 23.92 -22.80 -3.66
C PHE A 5 23.53 -21.86 -4.80
N ALA A 6 24.04 -22.09 -6.02
CA ALA A 6 23.70 -21.28 -7.18
C ALA A 6 22.19 -21.34 -7.51
N VAL A 7 21.59 -22.53 -7.45
CA VAL A 7 20.14 -22.70 -7.68
C VAL A 7 19.32 -22.02 -6.59
N SER A 8 19.74 -22.14 -5.33
CA SER A 8 19.06 -21.45 -4.23
C SER A 8 19.17 -19.92 -4.34
N LEU A 9 20.33 -19.41 -4.73
CA LEU A 9 20.54 -17.97 -4.95
C LEU A 9 19.70 -17.46 -6.13
N LEU A 10 19.59 -18.24 -7.20
CA LEU A 10 18.76 -17.91 -8.36
C LEU A 10 17.27 -17.86 -8.01
N PHE A 11 16.79 -18.77 -7.15
CA PHE A 11 15.42 -18.74 -6.62
C PHE A 11 15.16 -17.51 -5.74
N PHE A 12 16.12 -17.12 -4.89
CA PHE A 12 16.01 -15.89 -4.10
C PHE A 12 15.95 -14.64 -5.00
N LEU A 13 16.77 -14.56 -6.04
CA LEU A 13 16.79 -13.41 -6.95
C LEU A 13 15.48 -13.28 -7.75
N LEU A 14 14.87 -14.39 -8.16
CA LEU A 14 13.59 -14.37 -8.89
C LEU A 14 12.42 -13.92 -8.00
N ALA A 15 12.47 -14.19 -6.69
CA ALA A 15 11.42 -13.78 -5.76
C ALA A 15 11.36 -12.26 -5.53
N PHE A 16 12.48 -11.54 -5.71
CA PHE A 16 12.57 -10.09 -5.48
C PHE A 16 12.30 -9.25 -6.75
N CYS A 17 11.94 -9.86 -7.88
CA CYS A 17 11.94 -9.18 -9.17
C CYS A 17 10.53 -8.84 -9.71
N ALA A 18 9.49 -8.92 -8.89
CA ALA A 18 8.14 -8.50 -9.27
C ALA A 18 7.99 -6.97 -9.08
N SER A 19 8.11 -6.22 -10.17
CA SER A 19 7.90 -4.76 -10.17
C SER A 19 6.46 -4.43 -9.75
N PRO A 20 6.26 -3.39 -8.91
CA PRO A 20 4.93 -2.86 -8.63
C PRO A 20 4.20 -2.49 -9.92
N LYS A 21 2.89 -2.75 -9.96
CA LYS A 21 2.02 -2.40 -11.08
C LYS A 21 1.87 -0.88 -11.15
N LYS A 22 2.24 -0.31 -12.31
CA LYS A 22 2.17 1.14 -12.58
C LYS A 22 0.86 1.59 -13.23
N GLU A 23 0.21 0.71 -13.97
CA GLU A 23 -1.12 1.00 -14.53
C GLU A 23 -2.18 0.74 -13.46
N ILE A 24 -2.74 1.82 -12.92
CA ILE A 24 -3.78 1.77 -11.89
C ILE A 24 -5.13 2.01 -12.57
N GLY A 25 -6.03 1.04 -12.51
CA GLY A 25 -7.41 1.15 -12.99
C GLY A 25 -8.39 1.32 -11.83
N ASP A 26 -9.67 1.25 -12.15
CA ASP A 26 -10.74 1.39 -11.16
C ASP A 26 -10.78 0.25 -10.15
N ALA A 27 -10.41 -0.96 -10.57
CA ALA A 27 -10.35 -2.12 -9.70
C ALA A 27 -9.25 -1.97 -8.65
N GLU A 28 -8.04 -1.57 -9.05
CA GLU A 28 -6.91 -1.36 -8.15
C GLU A 28 -7.17 -0.20 -7.20
N LEU A 29 -7.72 0.90 -7.72
CA LEU A 29 -8.10 2.03 -6.88
C LEU A 29 -9.15 1.64 -5.84
N LYS A 30 -10.14 0.83 -6.23
CA LYS A 30 -11.16 0.32 -5.31
C LYS A 30 -10.55 -0.51 -4.19
N LEU A 31 -9.61 -1.40 -4.50
CA LEU A 31 -8.92 -2.22 -3.47
C LEU A 31 -8.22 -1.35 -2.42
N VAL A 32 -7.51 -0.31 -2.87
CA VAL A 32 -6.82 0.62 -1.96
C VAL A 32 -7.81 1.37 -1.08
N LEU A 33 -8.92 1.85 -1.64
CA LEU A 33 -9.95 2.58 -0.90
C LEU A 33 -10.70 1.70 0.10
N ASP A 34 -11.05 0.49 -0.31
CA ASP A 34 -11.74 -0.49 0.55
C ASP A 34 -10.83 -0.86 1.74
N TYR A 35 -9.53 -1.06 1.51
CA TYR A 35 -8.56 -1.30 2.58
C TYR A 35 -8.41 -0.10 3.53
N LEU A 36 -8.36 1.12 2.98
CA LEU A 36 -8.26 2.34 3.79
C LEU A 36 -9.48 2.52 4.69
N ALA A 37 -10.67 2.20 4.16
CA ALA A 37 -11.92 2.21 4.93
C ALA A 37 -11.89 1.13 6.02
N GLU A 38 -11.57 -0.11 5.67
CA GLU A 38 -11.49 -1.24 6.60
C GLU A 38 -10.55 -0.95 7.77
N ALA A 39 -9.35 -0.45 7.49
CA ALA A 39 -8.37 -0.11 8.51
C ALA A 39 -8.89 0.96 9.48
N ARG A 40 -9.48 2.06 8.96
CA ARG A 40 -10.07 3.10 9.80
C ARG A 40 -11.27 2.60 10.62
N PHE A 41 -12.10 1.72 10.05
CA PHE A 41 -13.22 1.13 10.79
C PHE A 41 -12.74 0.19 11.90
N GLY A 42 -11.78 -0.69 11.60
CA GLY A 42 -11.15 -1.55 12.59
C GLY A 42 -10.53 -0.76 13.74
N GLU A 43 -9.92 0.38 13.45
CA GLU A 43 -9.37 1.29 14.46
C GLU A 43 -10.43 1.93 15.36
N ARG A 44 -11.52 2.45 14.79
CA ARG A 44 -12.62 3.03 15.59
C ARG A 44 -13.22 2.01 16.55
N LEU A 45 -13.29 0.75 16.13
CA LEU A 45 -13.77 -0.36 16.95
C LEU A 45 -12.74 -0.81 18.01
N SER A 46 -11.46 -0.61 17.74
CA SER A 46 -10.35 -0.97 18.64
C SER A 46 -9.87 0.22 19.49
N SER A 47 -10.75 1.18 19.79
CA SER A 47 -10.47 2.35 20.66
C SER A 47 -9.99 2.04 22.09
N LEU A 48 -10.00 0.76 22.50
CA LEU A 48 -9.43 0.25 23.75
C LEU A 48 -8.03 -0.37 23.58
N SER A 49 -7.49 -0.42 22.37
CA SER A 49 -6.20 -1.01 22.04
C SER A 49 -5.06 -0.04 22.36
N GLU A 50 -4.06 -0.51 23.13
CA GLU A 50 -2.83 0.25 23.44
C GLU A 50 -1.93 0.48 22.22
N LYS A 51 -2.22 -0.15 21.08
CA LYS A 51 -1.39 0.03 19.87
C LYS A 51 -1.58 1.44 19.29
N PRO A 52 -0.47 2.14 18.95
CA PRO A 52 -0.57 3.46 18.34
C PRO A 52 -1.29 3.36 17.01
N VAL A 53 -2.24 4.28 16.81
CA VAL A 53 -3.06 4.41 15.61
C VAL A 53 -2.15 4.76 14.42
N PRO A 54 -1.97 3.88 13.42
CA PRO A 54 -1.20 4.22 12.23
C PRO A 54 -1.89 5.35 11.46
N ASN A 55 -1.10 6.39 11.15
CA ASN A 55 -1.54 7.50 10.32
C ASN A 55 -2.03 7.03 8.94
N ASP A 56 -2.97 7.77 8.32
CA ASP A 56 -3.57 7.44 7.02
C ASP A 56 -2.54 7.15 5.92
N LYS A 57 -1.44 7.92 5.90
CA LYS A 57 -0.30 7.68 5.00
C LYS A 57 0.24 6.26 5.13
N ARG A 58 0.38 5.79 6.36
CA ARG A 58 0.91 4.46 6.65
C ARG A 58 -0.07 3.38 6.20
N ILE A 59 -1.35 3.55 6.47
CA ILE A 59 -2.42 2.65 6.01
C ILE A 59 -2.42 2.57 4.48
N PHE A 60 -2.31 3.72 3.81
CA PHE A 60 -2.22 3.81 2.36
C PHE A 60 -1.01 3.07 1.79
N LEU A 61 0.19 3.30 2.33
CA LEU A 61 1.42 2.62 1.87
C LEU A 61 1.33 1.10 2.09
N THR A 62 0.74 0.66 3.20
CA THR A 62 0.48 -0.77 3.45
C THR A 62 -0.49 -1.36 2.43
N ALA A 63 -1.52 -0.61 2.01
CA ALA A 63 -2.42 -1.05 0.94
C ALA A 63 -1.67 -1.21 -0.40
N CYS A 64 -0.86 -0.21 -0.78
CA CYS A 64 -0.05 -0.25 -1.99
C CYS A 64 0.92 -1.43 -1.98
N GLU A 65 1.63 -1.66 -0.88
CA GLU A 65 2.53 -2.80 -0.72
C GLU A 65 1.79 -4.13 -0.82
N ARG A 66 0.67 -4.28 -0.10
CA ARG A 66 -0.14 -5.50 -0.09
C ARG A 66 -0.62 -5.91 -1.48
N TYR A 67 -1.00 -4.94 -2.30
CA TYR A 67 -1.51 -5.18 -3.65
C TYR A 67 -0.45 -5.00 -4.74
N MET A 68 0.83 -4.82 -4.34
CA MET A 68 1.96 -4.61 -5.26
C MET A 68 1.70 -3.48 -6.26
N LEU A 69 1.17 -2.37 -5.78
CA LEU A 69 0.83 -1.19 -6.58
C LEU A 69 1.87 -0.10 -6.38
N ASP A 70 2.16 0.64 -7.44
CA ASP A 70 3.01 1.83 -7.37
C ASP A 70 2.26 2.96 -6.64
N SER A 71 2.79 3.38 -5.49
CA SER A 71 2.12 4.36 -4.61
C SER A 71 1.95 5.73 -5.26
N ASP A 72 2.90 6.14 -6.10
CA ASP A 72 2.87 7.44 -6.77
C ASP A 72 1.83 7.43 -7.88
N ALA A 73 1.73 6.33 -8.63
CA ALA A 73 0.67 6.12 -9.62
C ALA A 73 -0.72 6.15 -8.97
N VAL A 74 -0.90 5.48 -7.82
CA VAL A 74 -2.18 5.51 -7.09
C VAL A 74 -2.49 6.91 -6.57
N LEU A 75 -1.51 7.64 -6.02
CA LEU A 75 -1.68 9.02 -5.56
C LEU A 75 -2.09 9.96 -6.70
N ASN A 76 -1.49 9.80 -7.88
CA ASN A 76 -1.83 10.60 -9.06
C ASN A 76 -3.28 10.37 -9.50
N ILE A 77 -3.76 9.12 -9.48
CA ILE A 77 -5.16 8.83 -9.78
C ILE A 77 -6.09 9.35 -8.69
N LEU A 78 -5.73 9.19 -7.41
CA LEU A 78 -6.50 9.73 -6.29
C LEU A 78 -6.65 11.25 -6.40
N LYS A 79 -5.61 11.97 -6.84
CA LYS A 79 -5.67 13.42 -7.06
C LYS A 79 -6.76 13.81 -8.06
N VAL A 80 -6.99 12.99 -9.09
CA VAL A 80 -7.99 13.25 -10.13
C VAL A 80 -9.38 12.74 -9.73
N LYS A 81 -9.48 11.50 -9.23
CA LYS A 81 -10.78 10.85 -8.98
C LYS A 81 -11.36 11.14 -7.60
N ASN A 82 -10.52 11.32 -6.58
CA ASN A 82 -10.91 11.52 -5.19
C ASN A 82 -10.03 12.59 -4.50
N PRO A 83 -10.06 13.86 -4.96
CA PRO A 83 -9.17 14.92 -4.49
C PRO A 83 -9.25 15.16 -2.98
N GLN A 84 -10.41 14.94 -2.37
CA GLN A 84 -10.62 15.02 -0.93
C GLN A 84 -9.75 14.00 -0.16
N ILE A 85 -9.70 12.75 -0.62
CA ILE A 85 -8.89 11.69 -0.01
C ILE A 85 -7.41 11.98 -0.24
N TYR A 86 -7.04 12.41 -1.45
CA TYR A 86 -5.69 12.84 -1.77
C TYR A 86 -5.21 13.96 -0.83
N SER A 87 -6.02 15.00 -0.62
CA SER A 87 -5.66 16.10 0.27
C SER A 87 -5.50 15.67 1.73
N SER A 88 -6.32 14.72 2.20
CA SER A 88 -6.20 14.13 3.53
C SER A 88 -4.89 13.36 3.68
N LEU A 89 -4.54 12.56 2.66
CA LEU A 89 -3.30 11.79 2.64
C LEU A 89 -2.07 12.70 2.59
N VAL A 90 -2.07 13.75 1.75
CA VAL A 90 -0.93 14.67 1.62
C VAL A 90 -0.75 15.55 2.85
N LYS A 91 -1.83 16.01 3.50
CA LYS A 91 -1.71 16.71 4.80
C LYS A 91 -1.06 15.82 5.88
N SER A 92 -1.23 14.52 5.76
CA SER A 92 -0.60 13.50 6.60
C SER A 92 0.89 13.25 6.25
N TYR A 93 1.41 13.80 5.13
CA TYR A 93 2.85 13.82 4.79
C TYR A 93 3.63 15.00 5.40
N GLU A 94 2.96 16.10 5.74
CA GLU A 94 3.58 17.35 6.20
C GLU A 94 3.70 17.47 7.73
N ASN A 95 3.03 16.59 8.48
CA ASN A 95 3.10 16.46 9.95
C ASN A 95 3.79 15.16 10.34
#